data_AF-A0A4R5X420-F1
#
_entry.id   AF-A0A4R5X420-F1
#
_cell.length_a   1.000
_cell.length_b   1.000
_cell.length_c   1.000
_cell.angle_alpha   90.00
_cell.angle_beta   90.00
_cell.angle_gamma   90.00
#
_symmetry.space_group_name_H-M   'P 1'
#
loop_
_entity.id
_entity.type
_entity.pdbx_description
1 polymer ?
#
loop_
_entity_poly.entity_id
_entity_poly.type
_entity_poly.pdbx_seq_one_letter_code
_entity_poly.pdbx_strand_id
1 'polypeptide(L)'
;MASTVGALFAAAGVRRLGAVPWQTAVPSVCPGVYVVARVSDPAGQVSGDADIDLSAVRQLLEIRKELTLDGQRPSPEALSDRLMSMWLPDEPAIYVGLASTSLRNRVSQFYRTRLAARSPHAGGWPLKCIKDLSTAWVHFGECANVKVAERKVLESFMSALGPVARERTIDPELPLPYANLEIKDSSNRRRIKRHGISGAKATR
;
A
#
# COMPACT_ATOMS: atom_id res chain seq x y z
N MET A 1 -14.12 -9.18 10.95
CA MET A 1 -14.04 -9.84 9.63
C MET A 1 -13.01 -9.07 8.83
N ALA A 2 -12.18 -9.73 8.02
CA ALA A 2 -11.25 -8.99 7.16
C ALA A 2 -12.00 -8.16 6.12
N SER A 3 -11.36 -7.13 5.56
CA SER A 3 -11.97 -6.35 4.48
C SER A 3 -12.08 -7.18 3.19
N THR A 4 -12.97 -6.77 2.28
CA THR A 4 -12.97 -7.26 0.88
C THR A 4 -12.75 -6.08 -0.04
N VAL A 5 -12.09 -6.29 -1.19
CA VAL A 5 -11.85 -5.20 -2.14
C VAL A 5 -13.18 -4.62 -2.65
N GLY A 6 -14.19 -5.45 -2.86
CA GLY A 6 -15.53 -5.02 -3.23
C GLY A 6 -16.16 -4.07 -2.20
N ALA A 7 -16.11 -4.43 -0.91
CA ALA A 7 -16.63 -3.58 0.16
C ALA A 7 -15.88 -2.25 0.27
N LEU A 8 -14.56 -2.26 0.05
CA LEU A 8 -13.75 -1.04 0.05
C LEU A 8 -14.18 -0.04 -1.04
N PHE A 9 -14.40 -0.51 -2.27
CA PHE A 9 -14.92 0.33 -3.36
C PHE A 9 -16.35 0.82 -3.07
N ALA A 10 -17.21 -0.07 -2.57
CA ALA A 10 -18.59 0.27 -2.22
C ALA A 10 -18.68 1.36 -1.14
N ALA A 11 -17.87 1.26 -0.08
CA ALA A 11 -17.81 2.26 0.98
C ALA A 11 -17.36 3.65 0.49
N ALA A 12 -16.53 3.69 -0.56
CA ALA A 12 -16.12 4.92 -1.20
C ALA A 12 -17.16 5.50 -2.18
N GLY A 13 -18.24 4.76 -2.47
CA GLY A 13 -19.21 5.12 -3.51
C GLY A 13 -18.60 5.08 -4.92
N VAL A 14 -17.57 4.25 -5.12
CA VAL A 14 -16.87 4.13 -6.40
C VAL A 14 -17.25 2.81 -7.06
N ARG A 15 -17.73 2.87 -8.31
CA ARG A 15 -17.98 1.67 -9.09
C ARG A 15 -16.64 1.03 -9.49
N ARG A 16 -16.37 -0.18 -8.96
CA ARG A 16 -15.24 -1.00 -9.43
C ARG A 16 -15.46 -1.37 -10.90
N LEU A 17 -14.45 -1.16 -11.73
CA LEU A 17 -14.53 -1.45 -13.17
C LEU A 17 -13.84 -2.75 -13.56
N GLY A 18 -12.73 -3.07 -12.89
CA GLY A 18 -11.91 -4.23 -13.26
C GLY A 18 -10.85 -4.54 -12.21
N ALA A 19 -10.13 -5.63 -12.46
CA ALA A 19 -8.86 -5.94 -11.85
C ALA A 19 -7.92 -6.42 -12.95
N VAL A 20 -6.63 -6.09 -12.85
CA VAL A 20 -5.59 -6.60 -13.75
C VAL A 20 -4.45 -7.18 -12.92
N PRO A 21 -3.70 -8.17 -13.43
CA PRO A 21 -2.50 -8.65 -12.76
C PRO A 21 -1.49 -7.51 -12.53
N TRP A 22 -0.65 -7.64 -11.51
CA TRP A 22 0.47 -6.74 -11.30
C TRP A 22 1.34 -6.63 -12.56
N GLN A 23 1.98 -5.47 -12.77
CA GLN A 23 2.70 -5.12 -14.00
C GLN A 23 1.88 -5.09 -15.30
N THR A 24 0.55 -5.18 -15.23
CA THR A 24 -0.34 -5.00 -16.38
C THR A 24 -0.88 -3.57 -16.44
N ALA A 25 -0.96 -3.00 -17.66
CA ALA A 25 -1.54 -1.68 -17.84
C ALA A 25 -3.03 -1.67 -17.49
N VAL A 26 -3.44 -0.78 -16.57
CA VAL A 26 -4.86 -0.56 -16.26
C VAL A 26 -5.56 0.01 -17.51
N PRO A 27 -6.71 -0.56 -17.93
CA PRO A 27 -7.38 -0.14 -19.16
C PRO A 27 -8.08 1.22 -19.06
N SER A 28 -8.15 1.85 -17.89
CA SER A 28 -8.73 3.19 -17.71
C SER A 28 -7.69 4.31 -17.80
N VAL A 29 -7.97 5.31 -18.63
CA VAL A 29 -7.19 6.56 -18.73
C VAL A 29 -7.80 7.71 -17.92
N CYS A 30 -8.88 7.45 -17.18
CA CYS A 30 -9.60 8.44 -16.38
C CYS A 30 -9.01 8.58 -14.96
N PRO A 31 -9.37 9.66 -14.23
CA PRO A 31 -9.11 9.76 -12.80
C PRO A 31 -9.86 8.68 -12.00
N GLY A 32 -9.29 8.30 -10.86
CA GLY A 32 -9.93 7.31 -9.99
C GLY A 32 -9.08 6.86 -8.82
N VAL A 33 -9.49 5.75 -8.22
CA VAL A 33 -8.77 5.05 -7.14
C VAL A 33 -8.47 3.62 -7.54
N TYR A 34 -7.40 3.08 -6.97
CA TYR A 34 -6.99 1.69 -7.16
C TYR A 34 -6.55 1.06 -5.84
N VAL A 35 -6.73 -0.26 -5.77
CA VAL A 35 -6.32 -1.10 -4.65
C VAL A 35 -5.39 -2.18 -5.21
N VAL A 36 -4.18 -2.25 -4.70
CA VAL A 36 -3.30 -3.41 -4.91
C VAL A 36 -3.69 -4.45 -3.88
N ALA A 37 -4.06 -5.64 -4.35
CA ALA A 37 -4.59 -6.70 -3.54
C ALA A 37 -3.95 -8.06 -3.88
N ARG A 38 -4.04 -8.99 -2.94
CA ARG A 38 -3.55 -10.37 -3.08
C ARG A 38 -4.52 -11.30 -3.83
N VAL A 39 -5.71 -10.80 -4.19
CA VAL A 39 -6.78 -11.57 -4.85
C VAL A 39 -7.30 -10.87 -6.08
N SER A 40 -7.72 -11.65 -7.08
CA SER A 40 -8.43 -11.16 -8.27
C SER A 40 -9.93 -10.96 -8.03
N ASP A 41 -10.54 -11.84 -7.24
CA ASP A 41 -11.95 -11.76 -6.87
C ASP A 41 -12.17 -10.62 -5.85
N PRO A 42 -13.02 -9.62 -6.14
CA PRO A 42 -13.32 -8.56 -5.18
C PRO A 42 -13.98 -9.04 -3.88
N ALA A 43 -14.60 -10.21 -3.84
CA ALA A 43 -15.13 -10.83 -2.62
C ALA A 43 -14.14 -11.81 -1.96
N GLY A 44 -12.99 -12.06 -2.59
CA GLY A 44 -12.00 -13.02 -2.15
C GLY A 44 -11.43 -12.71 -0.76
N GLN A 45 -11.08 -13.78 -0.04
CA GLN A 45 -10.38 -13.74 1.24
C GLN A 45 -8.99 -14.37 1.09
N VAL A 46 -8.09 -14.03 2.00
CA VAL A 46 -6.71 -14.52 2.00
C VAL A 46 -6.30 -14.89 3.42
N SER A 47 -5.23 -15.67 3.53
CA SER A 47 -4.49 -15.79 4.78
C SER A 47 -3.00 -15.98 4.47
N GLY A 48 -2.17 -15.94 5.49
CA GLY A 48 -0.74 -16.19 5.39
C GLY A 48 0.12 -14.94 5.20
N ASP A 49 1.37 -15.15 5.53
CA ASP A 49 2.41 -14.13 5.57
C ASP A 49 2.99 -13.81 4.20
N ALA A 50 3.53 -12.61 4.05
CA ALA A 50 4.35 -12.26 2.89
C ALA A 50 5.79 -12.69 3.12
N ASP A 51 6.44 -13.13 2.05
CA ASP A 51 7.89 -13.27 2.02
C ASP A 51 8.53 -11.93 1.67
N ILE A 52 9.34 -11.40 2.59
CA ILE A 52 10.15 -10.21 2.35
C ILE A 52 11.41 -10.58 1.57
N ASP A 53 11.65 -9.89 0.45
CA ASP A 53 12.86 -10.04 -0.35
C ASP A 53 14.05 -9.34 0.32
N LEU A 54 14.86 -10.15 1.03
CA LEU A 54 16.05 -9.67 1.72
C LEU A 54 17.10 -9.07 0.77
N SER A 55 17.12 -9.46 -0.51
CA SER A 55 17.99 -8.85 -1.52
C SER A 55 17.55 -7.41 -1.81
N ALA A 56 16.26 -7.18 -2.00
CA ALA A 56 15.69 -5.84 -2.16
C ALA A 56 15.93 -4.96 -0.92
N VAL A 57 15.82 -5.54 0.28
CA VAL A 57 16.13 -4.85 1.55
C VAL A 57 17.60 -4.43 1.62
N ARG A 58 18.54 -5.34 1.30
CA ARG A 58 19.97 -5.04 1.23
C ARG A 58 20.26 -3.94 0.22
N GLN A 59 19.69 -4.04 -0.98
CA GLN A 59 19.81 -3.01 -2.01
C GLN A 59 19.30 -1.65 -1.52
N LEU A 60 18.15 -1.59 -0.83
CA LEU A 60 17.62 -0.35 -0.27
C LEU A 60 18.61 0.27 0.73
N LEU A 61 19.13 -0.53 1.66
CA LEU A 61 20.13 -0.07 2.63
C LEU A 61 21.41 0.38 1.94
N GLU A 62 21.85 -0.32 0.90
CA GLU A 62 23.03 0.05 0.14
C GLU A 62 22.88 1.40 -0.55
N ILE A 63 21.76 1.63 -1.23
CA ILE A 63 21.46 2.89 -1.91
C ILE A 63 21.28 4.01 -0.87
N ARG A 64 20.63 3.71 0.27
CA ARG A 64 20.19 4.69 1.27
C ARG A 64 20.91 4.55 2.57
N LYS A 65 22.11 5.12 2.64
CA LYS A 65 22.97 5.12 3.83
C LYS A 65 22.36 5.86 5.02
N GLU A 66 21.48 6.82 4.75
CA GLU A 66 20.74 7.61 5.74
C GLU A 66 19.44 6.95 6.23
N LEU A 67 19.05 5.78 5.68
CA LEU A 67 17.86 5.07 6.16
C LEU A 67 18.06 4.66 7.61
N THR A 68 17.11 5.06 8.45
CA THR A 68 17.04 4.68 9.86
C THR A 68 15.76 3.93 10.18
N LEU A 69 15.84 3.07 11.18
CA LEU A 69 14.75 2.41 11.88
C LEU A 69 14.79 2.87 13.33
N ASP A 70 13.74 3.54 13.79
CA ASP A 70 13.64 4.05 15.16
C ASP A 70 14.85 4.94 15.53
N GLY A 71 15.32 5.71 14.56
CA GLY A 71 16.46 6.64 14.69
C GLY A 71 17.84 6.00 14.53
N GLN A 72 17.95 4.67 14.44
CA GLN A 72 19.22 3.95 14.30
C GLN A 72 19.36 3.32 12.93
N ARG A 73 20.59 3.04 12.51
CA ARG A 73 20.85 2.31 11.27
C ARG A 73 20.49 0.83 11.46
N PRO A 74 19.50 0.26 10.74
CA PRO A 74 19.14 -1.15 10.92
C PRO A 74 20.10 -2.08 10.15
N SER A 75 20.18 -3.33 10.61
CA SER A 75 20.64 -4.45 9.77
C SER A 75 19.58 -4.79 8.72
N PRO A 76 19.93 -5.53 7.64
CA PRO A 76 18.95 -6.05 6.69
C PRO A 76 17.83 -6.84 7.36
N GLU A 77 18.17 -7.68 8.33
CA GLU A 77 17.24 -8.54 9.06
C GLU A 77 16.27 -7.70 9.90
N ALA A 78 16.76 -6.71 10.65
CA ALA A 78 15.92 -5.82 11.45
C ALA A 78 14.94 -4.99 10.59
N LEU A 79 15.38 -4.53 9.40
CA LEU A 79 14.49 -3.83 8.48
C LEU A 79 13.45 -4.80 7.85
N SER A 80 13.85 -6.03 7.56
CA SER A 80 12.94 -7.07 7.08
C SER A 80 11.86 -7.39 8.12
N ASP A 81 12.24 -7.59 9.38
CA ASP A 81 11.32 -7.83 10.48
C ASP A 81 10.36 -6.65 10.67
N ARG A 82 10.87 -5.42 10.55
CA ARG A 82 10.02 -4.23 10.61
C ARG A 82 9.00 -4.22 9.47
N LEU A 83 9.42 -4.49 8.24
CA LEU A 83 8.50 -4.59 7.11
C LEU A 83 7.44 -5.67 7.39
N MET A 84 7.84 -6.84 7.88
CA MET A 84 6.92 -7.91 8.20
C MET A 84 5.91 -7.53 9.29
N SER A 85 6.32 -6.76 10.31
CA SER A 85 5.41 -6.25 11.36
C SER A 85 4.30 -5.32 10.84
N MET A 86 4.44 -4.80 9.61
CA MET A 86 3.41 -3.99 8.95
C MET A 86 2.38 -4.84 8.18
N TRP A 87 2.65 -6.14 7.99
CA TRP A 87 1.83 -7.08 7.24
C TRP A 87 0.59 -7.49 8.04
N LEU A 88 -0.51 -7.72 7.31
CA LEU A 88 -1.78 -8.17 7.87
C LEU A 88 -2.17 -9.48 7.15
N PRO A 89 -1.99 -10.64 7.79
CA PRO A 89 -2.05 -11.94 7.11
C PRO A 89 -3.39 -12.21 6.41
N ASP A 90 -4.49 -11.76 7.00
CA ASP A 90 -5.85 -12.04 6.52
C ASP A 90 -6.43 -10.91 5.66
N GLU A 91 -5.66 -9.83 5.41
CA GLU A 91 -6.16 -8.69 4.65
C GLU A 91 -5.80 -8.80 3.16
N PRO A 92 -6.79 -8.77 2.24
CA PRO A 92 -6.53 -8.84 0.82
C PRO A 92 -5.86 -7.56 0.29
N ALA A 93 -6.22 -6.39 0.82
CA ALA A 93 -5.71 -5.10 0.36
C ALA A 93 -4.37 -4.74 1.01
N ILE A 94 -3.33 -4.58 0.20
CA ILE A 94 -1.97 -4.29 0.68
C ILE A 94 -1.51 -2.86 0.35
N TYR A 95 -2.18 -2.20 -0.59
CA TYR A 95 -1.97 -0.79 -0.89
C TYR A 95 -3.20 -0.16 -1.53
N VAL A 96 -3.47 1.09 -1.20
CA VAL A 96 -4.52 1.92 -1.80
C VAL A 96 -3.87 3.19 -2.32
N GLY A 97 -4.24 3.60 -3.53
CA GLY A 97 -3.81 4.87 -4.08
C GLY A 97 -4.84 5.52 -4.98
N LEU A 98 -4.61 6.80 -5.27
CA LEU A 98 -5.40 7.59 -6.20
C LEU A 98 -4.62 8.00 -7.45
N ALA A 99 -5.37 8.37 -8.49
CA ALA A 99 -4.88 9.00 -9.71
C ALA A 99 -5.75 10.20 -10.08
N SER A 100 -5.19 11.42 -10.05
CA SER A 100 -5.96 12.65 -10.35
C SER A 100 -6.23 12.86 -11.84
N THR A 101 -5.50 12.19 -12.72
CA THR A 101 -5.61 12.39 -14.19
C THR A 101 -5.87 11.07 -14.90
N SER A 102 -5.02 10.06 -14.65
CA SER A 102 -5.10 8.78 -15.35
C SER A 102 -4.65 7.63 -14.47
N LEU A 103 -5.56 6.68 -14.21
CA LEU A 103 -5.28 5.43 -13.52
C LEU A 103 -4.16 4.66 -14.19
N ARG A 104 -4.23 4.46 -15.53
CA ARG A 104 -3.16 3.84 -16.32
C ARG A 104 -1.81 4.46 -16.05
N ASN A 105 -1.68 5.78 -16.22
CA ASN A 105 -0.39 6.44 -16.05
C ASN A 105 0.11 6.34 -14.62
N ARG A 106 -0.76 6.52 -13.63
CA ARG A 106 -0.38 6.49 -12.21
C ARG A 106 0.07 5.10 -11.75
N VAL A 107 -0.60 4.05 -12.23
CA VAL A 107 -0.23 2.66 -11.93
C VAL A 107 1.05 2.27 -12.69
N SER A 108 1.20 2.64 -13.97
CA SER A 108 2.45 2.40 -14.72
C SER A 108 3.65 3.15 -14.12
N GLN A 109 3.44 4.35 -13.55
CA GLN A 109 4.46 5.04 -12.76
C GLN A 109 4.94 4.19 -11.58
N PHE A 110 4.04 3.45 -10.95
CA PHE A 110 4.37 2.59 -9.82
C PHE A 110 5.33 1.47 -10.22
N TYR A 111 5.10 0.84 -11.37
CA TYR A 111 5.96 -0.23 -11.91
C TYR A 111 7.37 0.26 -12.25
N ARG A 112 7.49 1.43 -12.88
CA ARG A 112 8.80 1.95 -13.35
C ARG A 112 9.61 2.70 -12.28
N THR A 113 8.98 3.20 -11.22
CA THR A 113 9.74 3.88 -10.15
C THR A 113 10.72 2.86 -9.56
N ARG A 114 11.99 3.19 -9.42
CA ARG A 114 12.95 2.26 -8.79
C ARG A 114 12.76 2.26 -7.28
N LEU A 115 13.19 1.19 -6.61
CA LEU A 115 13.33 1.19 -5.15
C LEU A 115 14.26 2.35 -4.73
N ALA A 116 14.04 2.94 -3.56
CA ALA A 116 14.70 4.15 -3.06
C ALA A 116 14.47 5.46 -3.84
N ALA A 117 13.89 5.40 -5.05
CA ALA A 117 13.63 6.61 -5.84
C ALA A 117 12.49 7.43 -5.23
N ARG A 118 12.59 8.76 -5.38
CA ARG A 118 11.61 9.71 -4.87
C ARG A 118 10.38 9.87 -5.76
N SER A 119 10.50 9.57 -7.04
CA SER A 119 9.47 9.88 -8.04
C SER A 119 9.51 8.85 -9.18
N PRO A 120 8.48 8.79 -10.03
CA PRO A 120 7.17 9.46 -9.92
C PRO A 120 6.21 8.88 -8.85
N HIS A 121 6.48 7.69 -8.30
CA HIS A 121 5.61 7.03 -7.32
C HIS A 121 6.40 6.40 -6.18
N ALA A 122 6.61 7.20 -5.13
CA ALA A 122 7.44 6.88 -3.98
C ALA A 122 6.67 6.24 -2.80
N GLY A 123 5.35 6.42 -2.75
CA GLY A 123 4.55 6.17 -1.54
C GLY A 123 4.53 4.71 -1.11
N GLY A 124 4.25 3.81 -2.05
CA GLY A 124 4.11 2.38 -1.80
C GLY A 124 5.41 1.59 -1.99
N TRP A 125 6.57 2.18 -1.67
CA TRP A 125 7.86 1.50 -1.79
C TRP A 125 7.95 0.15 -1.03
N PRO A 126 7.28 -0.08 0.13
CA PRO A 126 7.35 -1.37 0.81
C PRO A 126 6.90 -2.55 -0.06
N LEU A 127 5.97 -2.32 -1.01
CA LEU A 127 5.54 -3.39 -1.94
C LEU A 127 6.72 -4.00 -2.69
N LYS A 128 7.75 -3.21 -3.01
CA LYS A 128 8.93 -3.64 -3.77
C LYS A 128 9.91 -4.47 -2.96
N CYS A 129 9.64 -4.64 -1.68
CA CYS A 129 10.34 -5.56 -0.80
C CYS A 129 9.56 -6.87 -0.60
N ILE A 130 8.44 -7.10 -1.29
CA ILE A 130 7.71 -8.38 -1.28
C ILE A 130 8.23 -9.25 -2.43
N LYS A 131 8.60 -10.50 -2.13
CA LYS A 131 9.12 -11.48 -3.09
C LYS A 131 8.10 -11.83 -4.17
N ASP A 132 6.86 -12.11 -3.77
CA ASP A 132 5.80 -12.60 -4.67
C ASP A 132 4.82 -11.49 -5.14
N LEU A 133 5.29 -10.24 -5.22
CA LEU A 133 4.45 -9.11 -5.67
C LEU A 133 3.87 -9.34 -7.08
N SER A 134 4.54 -10.13 -7.92
CA SER A 134 4.07 -10.51 -9.26
C SER A 134 2.71 -11.23 -9.26
N THR A 135 2.32 -11.84 -8.14
CA THR A 135 1.02 -12.52 -7.99
C THR A 135 -0.12 -11.58 -7.60
N ALA A 136 0.20 -10.32 -7.25
CA ALA A 136 -0.80 -9.35 -6.84
C ALA A 136 -1.66 -8.86 -8.02
N TRP A 137 -2.76 -8.21 -7.68
CA TRP A 137 -3.74 -7.65 -8.60
C TRP A 137 -3.96 -6.17 -8.32
N VAL A 138 -4.24 -5.40 -9.35
CA VAL A 138 -4.65 -4.00 -9.25
C VAL A 138 -6.13 -3.88 -9.59
N HIS A 139 -6.95 -3.69 -8.57
CA HIS A 139 -8.37 -3.35 -8.71
C HIS A 139 -8.50 -1.84 -8.92
N PHE A 140 -9.41 -1.42 -9.78
CA PHE A 140 -9.57 0.00 -10.10
C PHE A 140 -11.03 0.39 -10.31
N GLY A 141 -11.30 1.67 -10.05
CA GLY A 141 -12.60 2.29 -10.27
C GLY A 141 -12.43 3.78 -10.53
N GLU A 142 -13.22 4.30 -11.46
CA GLU A 142 -13.18 5.70 -11.86
C GLU A 142 -14.00 6.56 -10.91
N CYS A 143 -13.47 7.73 -10.57
CA CYS A 143 -14.20 8.72 -9.80
C CYS A 143 -13.60 10.13 -9.97
N ALA A 144 -14.45 11.14 -9.89
CA ALA A 144 -14.01 12.54 -9.98
C ALA A 144 -13.34 13.02 -8.68
N ASN A 145 -13.92 12.70 -7.52
CA ASN A 145 -13.42 13.15 -6.22
C ASN A 145 -12.43 12.14 -5.62
N VAL A 146 -11.28 11.99 -6.29
CA VAL A 146 -10.28 10.94 -6.00
C VAL A 146 -9.71 10.99 -4.58
N LYS A 147 -9.57 12.18 -3.99
CA LYS A 147 -9.05 12.35 -2.62
C LYS A 147 -10.05 11.89 -1.57
N VAL A 148 -11.33 12.21 -1.77
CA VAL A 148 -12.40 11.74 -0.88
C VAL A 148 -12.58 10.24 -1.02
N ALA A 149 -12.52 9.71 -2.25
CA ALA A 149 -12.62 8.28 -2.49
C ALA A 149 -11.48 7.50 -1.83
N GLU A 150 -10.22 7.89 -2.02
CA GLU A 150 -9.06 7.23 -1.40
C GLU A 150 -9.17 7.22 0.13
N ARG A 151 -9.51 8.36 0.71
CA ARG A 151 -9.70 8.47 2.17
C ARG A 151 -10.80 7.53 2.66
N LYS A 152 -11.95 7.47 1.99
CA LYS A 152 -13.05 6.56 2.35
C LYS A 152 -12.64 5.09 2.23
N VAL A 153 -11.88 4.73 1.20
CA VAL A 153 -11.34 3.36 1.07
C VAL A 153 -10.46 3.02 2.28
N LEU A 154 -9.53 3.91 2.64
CA LEU A 154 -8.63 3.69 3.79
C LEU A 154 -9.37 3.68 5.14
N GLU A 155 -10.33 4.58 5.34
CA GLU A 155 -11.19 4.60 6.53
C GLU A 155 -12.03 3.32 6.65
N SER A 156 -12.57 2.83 5.53
CA SER A 156 -13.30 1.56 5.48
C SER A 156 -12.41 0.37 5.80
N PHE A 157 -11.18 0.35 5.29
CA PHE A 157 -10.20 -0.69 5.62
C PHE A 157 -9.94 -0.73 7.13
N MET A 158 -9.59 0.43 7.72
CA MET A 158 -9.30 0.52 9.15
C MET A 158 -10.49 0.12 10.02
N SER A 159 -11.71 0.44 9.59
CA SER A 159 -12.94 0.14 10.33
C SER A 159 -13.35 -1.33 10.24
N ALA A 160 -12.99 -2.02 9.15
CA ALA A 160 -13.29 -3.43 8.94
C ALA A 160 -12.45 -4.35 9.84
N LEU A 161 -11.22 -3.95 10.18
CA LEU A 161 -10.32 -4.74 11.01
C LEU A 161 -10.97 -5.18 12.32
N GLY A 162 -10.96 -6.50 12.56
CA GLY A 162 -11.37 -7.06 13.84
C GLY A 162 -10.42 -6.63 14.98
N PRO A 163 -10.87 -6.67 16.25
CA PRO A 163 -10.07 -6.24 17.40
C PRO A 163 -8.69 -6.89 17.47
N VAL A 164 -8.64 -8.23 17.31
CA VAL A 164 -7.39 -9.01 17.34
C VAL A 164 -6.43 -8.60 16.22
N ALA A 165 -6.94 -8.41 15.00
CA ALA A 165 -6.11 -7.97 13.87
C ALA A 165 -5.57 -6.56 14.11
N ARG A 166 -6.40 -5.65 14.65
CA ARG A 166 -6.01 -4.27 14.97
C ARG A 166 -4.89 -4.21 16.00
N GLU A 167 -5.01 -4.97 17.10
CA GLU A 167 -4.01 -5.02 18.17
C GLU A 167 -2.66 -5.58 17.70
N ARG A 168 -2.67 -6.47 16.70
CA ARG A 168 -1.47 -7.04 16.10
C ARG A 168 -0.80 -6.12 15.07
N THR A 169 -1.47 -5.06 14.63
CA THR A 169 -0.84 -4.10 13.71
C THR A 169 0.27 -3.34 14.42
N ILE A 170 1.28 -2.90 13.67
CA ILE A 170 2.33 -2.05 14.22
C ILE A 170 1.82 -0.70 14.77
N ASP A 171 0.66 -0.25 14.30
CA ASP A 171 0.05 1.00 14.73
C ASP A 171 -1.47 0.82 14.87
N PRO A 172 -1.95 0.37 16.05
CA PRO A 172 -3.37 0.15 16.30
C PRO A 172 -4.22 1.43 16.18
N GLU A 173 -3.63 2.61 16.33
CA GLU A 173 -4.30 3.91 16.15
C GLU A 173 -4.43 4.33 14.68
N LEU A 174 -3.59 3.76 13.81
CA LEU A 174 -3.58 4.01 12.37
C LEU A 174 -3.23 2.73 11.58
N PRO A 175 -4.11 1.71 11.61
CA PRO A 175 -3.83 0.40 11.02
C PRO A 175 -4.07 0.42 9.50
N LEU A 176 -3.27 1.21 8.78
CA LEU A 176 -3.34 1.33 7.32
C LEU A 176 -2.90 0.03 6.63
N PRO A 177 -3.34 -0.20 5.38
CA PRO A 177 -2.82 -1.28 4.55
C PRO A 177 -1.30 -1.30 4.54
N TYR A 178 -0.72 -2.48 4.34
CA TYR A 178 0.72 -2.75 4.46
C TYR A 178 1.61 -1.60 3.96
N ALA A 179 1.49 -1.21 2.70
CA ALA A 179 2.35 -0.20 2.07
C ALA A 179 1.80 1.24 2.09
N ASN A 180 0.65 1.48 2.73
CA ASN A 180 0.16 2.82 3.01
C ASN A 180 0.82 3.35 4.28
N LEU A 181 1.74 4.30 4.11
CA LEU A 181 2.53 4.86 5.22
C LEU A 181 1.92 6.12 5.82
N GLU A 182 0.94 6.71 5.14
CA GLU A 182 0.27 7.94 5.55
C GLU A 182 -1.16 8.00 5.01
N ILE A 183 -1.95 8.82 5.67
CA ILE A 183 -3.30 9.21 5.23
C ILE A 183 -3.50 10.70 5.51
N LYS A 184 -4.39 11.34 4.76
CA LYS A 184 -4.94 12.65 5.12
C LYS A 184 -6.31 12.48 5.75
N ASP A 185 -6.52 13.05 6.94
CA ASP A 185 -7.82 13.01 7.59
C ASP A 185 -8.86 13.92 6.89
N SER A 186 -10.10 13.94 7.40
CA SER A 186 -11.18 14.78 6.88
C SER A 186 -10.85 16.28 6.94
N SER A 187 -10.00 16.70 7.87
CA SER A 187 -9.47 18.06 8.02
C SER A 187 -8.20 18.30 7.18
N ASN A 188 -7.87 17.39 6.25
CA ASN A 188 -6.68 17.43 5.38
C ASN A 188 -5.35 17.44 6.15
N ARG A 189 -5.33 17.05 7.43
CA ARG A 189 -4.11 16.86 8.21
C ARG A 189 -3.48 15.52 7.88
N ARG A 190 -2.17 15.52 7.71
CA ARG A 190 -1.39 14.32 7.43
C ARG A 190 -1.18 13.53 8.73
N ARG A 191 -1.56 12.25 8.72
CA ARG A 191 -1.22 11.26 9.75
C ARG A 191 -0.26 10.24 9.15
N ILE A 192 0.75 9.83 9.90
CA ILE A 192 1.81 8.91 9.47
C ILE A 192 1.72 7.66 10.33
N LYS A 193 1.76 6.48 9.71
CA LYS A 193 1.79 5.18 10.40
C LYS A 193 3.08 5.11 11.22
N ARG A 194 3.00 4.72 12.49
CA ARG A 194 4.15 4.64 13.42
C ARG A 194 5.05 3.43 13.13
N HIS A 195 5.59 3.37 11.92
CA HIS A 195 6.40 2.25 11.44
C HIS A 195 7.92 2.43 11.67
N GLY A 196 8.37 3.57 12.22
CA GLY A 196 9.77 3.79 12.62
C GLY A 196 10.80 4.02 11.49
N ILE A 197 10.46 3.71 10.24
CA ILE A 197 11.39 3.80 9.10
C ILE A 197 11.47 5.23 8.56
N SER A 198 12.66 5.79 8.45
CA SER A 198 12.95 7.09 7.85
C SER A 198 14.05 6.98 6.79
N GLY A 199 14.13 7.94 5.85
CA GLY A 199 15.22 7.97 4.86
C GLY A 199 15.12 6.97 3.71
N ALA A 200 14.01 6.23 3.57
CA ALA A 200 13.87 5.20 2.53
C ALA A 200 13.73 5.71 1.09
N LYS A 201 13.59 7.03 0.85
CA LYS A 201 13.29 7.63 -0.46
C LYS A 201 14.05 8.93 -0.69
N ALA A 202 14.50 9.17 -1.93
CA ALA A 202 15.57 10.16 -2.20
C ALA A 202 15.14 11.54 -1.70
N THR A 203 16.09 12.34 -1.20
CA THR A 203 15.81 13.69 -0.71
C THR A 203 15.47 14.63 -1.86
N ARG A 204 15.11 15.86 -1.50
CA ARG A 204 14.72 16.88 -2.47
C ARG A 204 15.87 17.37 -3.31
#